data_AF-A0A7Y3CPE7-F1
#
_entry.id   AF-A0A7Y3CPE7-F1
#
_cell.length_a   1.000
_cell.length_b   1.000
_cell.length_c   1.000
_cell.angle_alpha   90.00
_cell.angle_beta   90.00
_cell.angle_gamma   90.00
#
_symmetry.space_group_name_H-M   'P 1'
#
loop_
_entity.id
_entity.type
_entity.pdbx_description
1 polymer ?
#
loop_
_entity_poly.entity_id
_entity_poly.type
_entity_poly.pdbx_seq_one_letter_code
_entity_poly.pdbx_strand_id
1 'polypeptide(L)'
;MRFFSFLALFLSATVAAEAPVSAKLMTDPLRESVQTEVSVSGNVIVGVMTLAAAGAISKNQIVVQSVANSADNVDTTDNVDSAENQVCLRVASRDGIYTSRNIYALPADSNGQVLLPYKSALEDVVRSFDADEIALAATPGGCDSGGSKFYLLSAGDQAGPSQVVIYLNSFGATDVSYKHDATIMPCEYISEGRRTTFDYICRLDPIDAAESPEVTIIRERFGREQPSITITIAGTAEVDVPQ
;
A
#
# COMPACT_ATOMS: atom_id res chain seq x y z
N MET A 1 -64.56 21.40 -2.90
CA MET A 1 -63.49 20.45 -2.48
C MET A 1 -63.00 19.70 -3.70
N ARG A 2 -61.81 20.02 -4.22
CA ARG A 2 -61.10 19.21 -5.23
C ARG A 2 -59.66 19.09 -4.77
N PHE A 3 -59.30 17.91 -4.28
CA PHE A 3 -57.95 17.54 -3.88
C PHE A 3 -57.16 17.17 -5.14
N PHE A 4 -56.24 18.04 -5.56
CA PHE A 4 -55.24 17.70 -6.57
C PHE A 4 -54.09 17.00 -5.84
N SER A 5 -54.05 15.67 -5.91
CA SER A 5 -52.95 14.86 -5.41
C SER A 5 -51.82 14.90 -6.44
N PHE A 6 -50.79 15.70 -6.20
CA PHE A 6 -49.56 15.70 -7.00
C PHE A 6 -48.67 14.54 -6.51
N LEU A 7 -48.64 13.44 -7.27
CA LEU A 7 -47.73 12.33 -7.06
C LEU A 7 -46.34 12.73 -7.60
N ALA A 8 -45.46 13.21 -6.72
CA ALA A 8 -44.07 13.49 -7.07
C ALA A 8 -43.30 12.18 -7.23
N LEU A 9 -42.98 11.83 -8.49
CA LEU A 9 -42.15 10.68 -8.83
C LEU A 9 -40.67 11.05 -8.58
N PHE A 10 -40.11 10.65 -7.44
CA PHE A 10 -38.67 10.75 -7.20
C PHE A 10 -37.95 9.67 -8.01
N LEU A 11 -37.31 10.06 -9.11
CA LEU A 11 -36.30 9.23 -9.77
C LEU A 11 -35.04 9.23 -8.89
N SER A 12 -34.82 8.15 -8.14
CA SER A 12 -33.52 7.91 -7.52
C SER A 12 -32.53 7.50 -8.61
N ALA A 13 -31.61 8.39 -8.98
CA ALA A 13 -30.48 8.03 -9.82
C ALA A 13 -29.53 7.14 -9.00
N THR A 14 -29.46 5.85 -9.34
CA THR A 14 -28.41 4.97 -8.82
C THR A 14 -27.11 5.33 -9.50
N VAL A 15 -26.20 5.98 -8.78
CA VAL A 15 -24.81 6.14 -9.23
C VAL A 15 -24.17 4.75 -9.16
N ALA A 16 -23.86 4.16 -10.31
CA ALA A 16 -23.07 2.93 -10.35
C ALA A 16 -21.61 3.31 -10.10
N ALA A 17 -21.02 2.79 -9.02
CA ALA A 17 -19.59 2.87 -8.82
C ALA A 17 -18.88 2.09 -9.95
N GLU A 18 -18.03 2.77 -10.71
CA GLU A 18 -17.24 2.14 -11.77
C GLU A 18 -16.23 1.19 -11.14
N ALA A 19 -16.11 -0.03 -11.68
CA ALA A 19 -15.16 -1.01 -11.16
C ALA A 19 -13.72 -0.50 -11.30
N PRO A 20 -12.83 -0.76 -10.33
CA PRO A 20 -11.47 -0.26 -10.39
C PRO A 20 -10.75 -0.82 -11.62
N VAL A 21 -10.03 0.06 -12.33
CA VAL A 21 -9.25 -0.33 -13.51
C VAL A 21 -8.12 -1.25 -13.06
N SER A 22 -7.86 -2.33 -13.81
CA SER A 22 -6.83 -3.30 -13.45
C SER A 22 -5.47 -2.97 -14.07
N ALA A 23 -4.42 -2.99 -13.27
CA ALA A 23 -3.04 -2.99 -13.75
C ALA A 23 -2.68 -4.32 -14.42
N LYS A 24 -1.69 -4.29 -15.32
CA LYS A 24 -1.17 -5.46 -16.01
C LYS A 24 0.09 -5.95 -15.32
N LEU A 25 0.09 -7.20 -14.85
CA LEU A 25 1.29 -7.85 -14.36
C LEU A 25 2.31 -8.03 -15.50
N MET A 26 3.54 -7.54 -15.32
CA MET A 26 4.58 -7.59 -16.34
C MET A 26 5.32 -8.94 -16.39
N THR A 27 5.18 -9.77 -15.36
CA THR A 27 5.77 -11.11 -15.32
C THR A 27 4.76 -12.09 -14.73
N ASP A 28 4.18 -12.94 -15.58
CA ASP A 28 3.19 -13.96 -15.22
C ASP A 28 3.85 -15.35 -15.33
N PRO A 29 3.85 -16.20 -14.28
CA PRO A 29 3.25 -16.00 -12.95
C PRO A 29 4.00 -15.02 -12.06
N LEU A 30 3.38 -14.67 -10.92
CA LEU A 30 4.03 -13.88 -9.86
C LEU A 30 5.38 -14.49 -9.48
N ARG A 31 6.37 -13.62 -9.22
CA ARG A 31 7.67 -14.00 -8.67
C ARG A 31 7.55 -14.10 -7.15
N GLU A 32 7.38 -15.31 -6.69
CA GLU A 32 7.20 -15.65 -5.28
C GLU A 32 8.29 -16.62 -4.82
N SER A 33 8.66 -16.57 -3.54
CA SER A 33 9.59 -17.54 -2.98
C SER A 33 9.24 -17.90 -1.54
N VAL A 34 9.49 -19.15 -1.20
CA VAL A 34 9.44 -19.70 0.16
C VAL A 34 10.82 -20.24 0.49
N GLN A 35 11.42 -19.72 1.56
CA GLN A 35 12.78 -20.10 1.97
C GLN A 35 12.80 -20.47 3.45
N THR A 36 13.49 -21.56 3.79
CA THR A 36 13.67 -21.97 5.19
C THR A 36 14.75 -21.14 5.88
N GLU A 37 15.73 -20.66 5.11
CA GLU A 37 16.77 -19.72 5.54
C GLU A 37 16.43 -18.33 5.02
N VAL A 38 16.24 -17.39 5.93
CA VAL A 38 15.73 -16.06 5.61
C VAL A 38 16.87 -15.07 5.58
N SER A 39 17.09 -14.48 4.41
CA SER A 39 18.00 -13.34 4.27
C SER A 39 17.33 -12.07 4.80
N VAL A 40 18.05 -11.32 5.63
CA VAL A 40 17.55 -10.07 6.19
C VAL A 40 17.58 -8.99 5.11
N SER A 41 16.41 -8.41 4.80
CA SER A 41 16.34 -7.23 3.93
C SER A 41 17.16 -6.09 4.54
N GLY A 42 17.98 -5.42 3.72
CA GLY A 42 18.72 -4.22 4.14
C GLY A 42 17.86 -2.95 4.25
N ASN A 43 16.54 -3.05 4.03
CA ASN A 43 15.63 -1.91 4.09
C ASN A 43 14.96 -1.81 5.45
N VAL A 44 14.89 -0.59 5.99
CA VAL A 44 14.14 -0.29 7.23
C VAL A 44 12.64 -0.35 6.98
N ILE A 45 12.17 0.20 5.87
CA ILE A 45 10.74 0.15 5.50
C ILE A 45 10.48 -1.15 4.76
N VAL A 46 9.63 -2.00 5.33
CA VAL A 46 9.23 -3.28 4.76
C VAL A 46 7.86 -3.19 4.10
N GLY A 47 6.92 -2.49 4.75
CA GLY A 47 5.55 -2.34 4.29
C GLY A 47 4.99 -0.96 4.58
N VAL A 48 4.14 -0.46 3.68
CA VAL A 48 3.33 0.76 3.84
C VAL A 48 1.96 0.45 3.25
N MET A 49 0.96 0.27 4.11
CA MET A 49 -0.38 -0.13 3.67
C MET A 49 -1.44 0.28 4.68
N THR A 50 -2.70 0.27 4.26
CA THR A 50 -3.83 0.36 5.18
C THR A 50 -4.04 -0.97 5.88
N LEU A 51 -4.67 -0.97 7.06
CA LEU A 51 -5.01 -2.22 7.77
C LEU A 51 -5.85 -3.19 6.90
N ALA A 52 -6.70 -2.66 6.02
CA ALA A 52 -7.53 -3.44 5.11
C ALA A 52 -6.72 -4.18 4.03
N ALA A 53 -5.60 -3.62 3.59
CA ALA A 53 -4.79 -4.18 2.51
C ALA A 53 -4.22 -5.57 2.85
N ALA A 54 -3.95 -5.84 4.13
CA ALA A 54 -3.44 -7.13 4.59
C ALA A 54 -4.38 -8.28 4.20
N GLY A 55 -5.70 -8.10 4.37
CA GLY A 55 -6.69 -9.10 3.97
C GLY A 55 -6.90 -9.18 2.45
N ALA A 56 -6.61 -8.09 1.74
CA ALA A 56 -6.85 -7.96 0.29
C ALA A 56 -5.98 -8.90 -0.55
N ILE A 57 -4.80 -9.29 -0.05
CA ILE A 57 -3.89 -10.21 -0.74
C ILE A 57 -4.54 -11.56 -1.01
N SER A 58 -5.20 -12.14 0.00
CA SER A 58 -5.84 -13.46 -0.07
C SER A 58 -7.12 -13.48 -0.93
N LYS A 59 -7.64 -12.28 -1.24
CA LYS A 59 -8.86 -12.05 -2.02
C LYS A 59 -8.58 -11.55 -3.44
N ASN A 60 -7.31 -11.33 -3.80
CA ASN A 60 -6.94 -10.73 -5.09
C ASN A 60 -7.60 -9.33 -5.29
N GLN A 61 -7.60 -8.51 -4.23
CA GLN A 61 -8.29 -7.21 -4.18
C GLN A 61 -7.36 -6.07 -3.74
N ILE A 62 -6.05 -6.23 -3.90
CA ILE A 62 -5.09 -5.17 -3.58
C ILE A 62 -5.31 -4.02 -4.56
N VAL A 63 -5.57 -2.83 -4.04
CA VAL A 63 -5.64 -1.62 -4.87
C VAL A 63 -4.54 -0.65 -4.45
N VAL A 64 -4.00 0.06 -5.42
CA VAL A 64 -3.19 1.26 -5.21
C VAL A 64 -3.98 2.46 -5.64
N GLN A 65 -3.81 3.56 -4.93
CA GLN A 65 -4.31 4.84 -5.40
C GLN A 65 -3.28 5.40 -6.39
N SER A 66 -3.58 5.30 -7.69
CA SER A 66 -2.73 5.84 -8.74
C SER A 66 -2.84 7.36 -8.74
N VAL A 67 -1.70 8.04 -8.63
CA VAL A 67 -1.61 9.47 -8.91
C VAL A 67 -1.36 9.57 -10.40
N ALA A 68 -2.27 10.19 -11.15
CA ALA A 68 -2.01 10.46 -12.55
C ALA A 68 -0.67 11.18 -12.68
N ASN A 69 0.26 10.56 -13.40
CA ASN A 69 1.44 11.26 -13.87
C ASN A 69 0.93 12.45 -14.68
N SER A 70 1.25 13.67 -14.24
CA SER A 70 0.79 14.91 -14.87
C SER A 70 0.89 14.76 -16.38
N ALA A 71 -0.25 14.90 -17.07
CA ALA A 71 -0.42 14.70 -18.51
C ALA A 71 0.37 15.73 -19.38
N ASP A 72 1.33 16.45 -18.79
CA ASP A 72 2.02 17.55 -19.44
C ASP A 72 3.01 17.11 -20.54
N ASN A 73 3.35 15.82 -20.69
CA ASN A 73 4.18 15.32 -21.80
C ASN A 73 4.04 13.80 -22.06
N VAL A 74 2.84 13.22 -21.98
CA VAL A 74 2.65 11.81 -22.38
C VAL A 74 2.27 11.77 -23.86
N ASP A 75 3.25 11.43 -24.70
CA ASP A 75 3.00 11.01 -26.08
C ASP A 75 2.14 9.74 -26.05
N THR A 76 0.87 9.88 -26.43
CA THR A 76 -0.22 8.88 -26.33
C THR A 76 -0.03 7.62 -27.19
N THR A 77 1.19 7.36 -27.69
CA THR A 77 1.51 6.16 -28.46
C THR A 77 2.32 5.17 -27.62
N ASP A 78 1.63 4.11 -27.17
CA ASP A 78 2.14 2.75 -26.90
C ASP A 78 3.24 2.50 -25.86
N ASN A 79 3.74 3.50 -25.12
CA ASN A 79 4.77 3.29 -24.10
C ASN A 79 4.20 2.90 -22.71
N VAL A 80 3.40 1.83 -22.65
CA VAL A 80 2.94 1.20 -21.40
C VAL A 80 4.11 0.60 -20.59
N ASP A 81 5.26 0.42 -21.22
CA ASP A 81 6.48 -0.13 -20.61
C ASP A 81 7.45 0.95 -20.08
N SER A 82 7.06 2.23 -20.04
CA SER A 82 7.90 3.25 -19.42
C SER A 82 8.02 3.00 -17.91
N ALA A 83 9.22 3.15 -17.36
CA ALA A 83 9.46 2.98 -15.93
C ALA A 83 8.60 3.93 -15.06
N GLU A 84 8.10 5.02 -15.64
CA GLU A 84 7.26 6.02 -14.98
C GLU A 84 5.82 5.53 -14.74
N ASN A 85 5.35 4.56 -15.53
CA ASN A 85 4.03 3.93 -15.39
C ASN A 85 4.09 2.55 -14.73
N GLN A 86 5.20 2.24 -14.06
CA GLN A 86 5.38 0.97 -13.37
C GLN A 86 5.20 1.11 -11.86
N VAL A 87 4.68 0.05 -11.25
CA VAL A 87 4.65 -0.13 -9.80
C VAL A 87 5.31 -1.44 -9.44
N CYS A 88 6.27 -1.39 -8.53
CA CYS A 88 6.76 -2.57 -7.86
C CYS A 88 5.91 -2.86 -6.64
N LEU A 89 5.24 -4.01 -6.62
CA LEU A 89 4.61 -4.58 -5.44
C LEU A 89 5.55 -5.59 -4.79
N ARG A 90 5.89 -5.35 -3.53
CA ARG A 90 6.63 -6.26 -2.65
C ARG A 90 5.71 -6.78 -1.56
N VAL A 91 5.83 -8.07 -1.28
CA VAL A 91 5.14 -8.74 -0.18
C VAL A 91 6.18 -9.50 0.62
N ALA A 92 6.12 -9.42 1.95
CA ALA A 92 7.00 -10.20 2.82
C ALA A 92 6.27 -10.61 4.09
N SER A 93 6.43 -11.87 4.50
CA SER A 93 6.00 -12.31 5.82
C SER A 93 6.96 -11.80 6.90
N ARG A 94 6.46 -11.68 8.13
CA ARG A 94 7.21 -11.23 9.32
C ARG A 94 8.44 -12.07 9.59
N ASP A 95 8.29 -13.38 9.45
CA ASP A 95 9.37 -14.34 9.63
C ASP A 95 10.35 -14.38 8.44
N GLY A 96 9.93 -13.82 7.30
CA GLY A 96 10.63 -13.73 6.02
C GLY A 96 10.70 -15.02 5.23
N ILE A 97 9.95 -16.05 5.64
CA ILE A 97 9.84 -17.30 4.91
C ILE A 97 9.21 -17.05 3.55
N TYR A 98 8.15 -16.25 3.48
CA TYR A 98 7.47 -15.91 2.25
C TYR A 98 7.85 -14.50 1.77
N THR A 99 8.22 -14.39 0.50
CA THR A 99 8.42 -13.11 -0.17
C THR A 99 7.91 -13.12 -1.60
N SER A 100 7.50 -11.95 -2.09
CA SER A 100 7.14 -11.74 -3.49
C SER A 100 7.58 -10.37 -3.99
N ARG A 101 7.90 -10.29 -5.29
CA ARG A 101 8.38 -9.07 -5.95
C ARG A 101 7.87 -9.02 -7.39
N ASN A 102 6.88 -8.18 -7.66
CA ASN A 102 6.20 -8.13 -8.95
C ASN A 102 6.13 -6.70 -9.49
N ILE A 103 6.28 -6.55 -10.80
CA ILE A 103 6.14 -5.27 -11.49
C ILE A 103 4.79 -5.28 -12.21
N TYR A 104 4.03 -4.20 -12.01
CA TYR A 104 2.76 -3.94 -12.68
C TYR A 104 2.91 -2.71 -13.56
N ALA A 105 2.39 -2.79 -14.78
CA ALA A 105 2.17 -1.63 -15.62
C ALA A 105 0.80 -1.04 -15.27
N LEU A 106 0.79 0.23 -14.85
CA LEU A 106 -0.43 0.99 -14.62
C LEU A 106 -1.04 1.41 -15.96
N PRO A 107 -2.37 1.41 -16.10
CA PRO A 107 -3.03 1.94 -17.28
C PRO A 107 -2.73 3.43 -17.44
N ALA A 108 -2.48 3.86 -18.68
CA ALA A 108 -2.45 5.28 -19.02
C ALA A 108 -3.78 5.92 -18.61
N ASP A 109 -3.73 7.13 -18.04
CA ASP A 109 -4.90 7.90 -17.59
C ASP A 109 -5.69 7.30 -16.42
N SER A 110 -5.09 6.38 -15.65
CA SER A 110 -5.71 5.88 -14.42
C SER A 110 -5.74 6.96 -13.33
N ASN A 111 -6.84 7.73 -13.30
CA ASN A 111 -7.22 8.54 -12.16
C ASN A 111 -7.98 7.68 -11.15
N GLY A 112 -7.42 7.50 -9.95
CA GLY A 112 -8.10 6.83 -8.84
C GLY A 112 -7.56 5.43 -8.51
N GLN A 113 -8.46 4.55 -8.06
CA GLN A 113 -8.09 3.21 -7.61
C GLN A 113 -7.72 2.30 -8.78
N VAL A 114 -6.52 1.73 -8.72
CA VAL A 114 -6.05 0.71 -9.66
C VAL A 114 -5.89 -0.61 -8.93
N LEU A 115 -6.59 -1.63 -9.40
CA LEU A 115 -6.46 -2.99 -8.91
C LEU A 115 -5.10 -3.56 -9.35
N LEU A 116 -4.36 -4.14 -8.40
CA LEU A 116 -3.17 -4.95 -8.65
C LEU A 116 -3.55 -6.42 -8.47
N PRO A 117 -3.84 -7.17 -9.55
CA PRO A 117 -4.19 -8.58 -9.42
C PRO A 117 -3.05 -9.37 -8.78
N TYR A 118 -3.33 -10.00 -7.65
CA TYR A 118 -2.44 -10.86 -6.89
C TYR A 118 -2.97 -12.29 -6.85
N LYS A 119 -2.63 -13.06 -7.88
CA LYS A 119 -2.97 -14.49 -7.99
C LYS A 119 -1.76 -15.34 -7.62
N SER A 120 -1.57 -15.55 -6.32
CA SER A 120 -0.47 -16.36 -5.78
C SER A 120 -0.57 -17.82 -6.22
N ALA A 121 0.55 -18.40 -6.66
CA ALA A 121 0.67 -19.86 -6.82
C ALA A 121 0.85 -20.58 -5.46
N LEU A 122 1.05 -19.81 -4.39
CA LEU A 122 1.29 -20.24 -3.02
C LEU A 122 0.15 -19.78 -2.10
N GLU A 123 -1.09 -19.83 -2.59
CA GLU A 123 -2.28 -19.32 -1.92
C GLU A 123 -2.46 -19.87 -0.49
N ASP A 124 -2.20 -21.16 -0.27
CA ASP A 124 -2.27 -21.79 1.06
C ASP A 124 -1.24 -21.19 2.04
N VAL A 125 -0.04 -20.87 1.55
CA VAL A 125 1.02 -20.23 2.35
C VAL A 125 0.60 -18.80 2.70
N VAL A 126 0.15 -18.02 1.71
CA VAL A 126 -0.26 -16.63 1.91
C VAL A 126 -1.46 -16.53 2.86
N ARG A 127 -2.42 -17.45 2.77
CA ARG A 127 -3.59 -17.51 3.65
C ARG A 127 -3.30 -17.97 5.07
N SER A 128 -2.14 -18.57 5.30
CA SER A 128 -1.75 -19.04 6.63
C SER A 128 -1.25 -17.93 7.55
N PHE A 129 -0.91 -16.76 6.99
CA PHE A 129 -0.46 -15.60 7.75
C PHE A 129 -1.64 -14.77 8.23
N ASP A 130 -1.55 -14.30 9.47
CA ASP A 130 -2.44 -13.28 9.99
C ASP A 130 -2.17 -11.92 9.32
N ALA A 131 -3.13 -11.00 9.43
CA ALA A 131 -3.06 -9.69 8.79
C ALA A 131 -1.86 -8.84 9.24
N ASP A 132 -1.38 -9.02 10.48
CA ASP A 132 -0.20 -8.33 11.02
C ASP A 132 1.12 -9.10 10.78
N GLU A 133 1.05 -10.29 10.18
CA GLU A 133 2.22 -11.10 9.83
C GLU A 133 2.67 -10.93 8.39
N ILE A 134 1.95 -10.16 7.59
CA ILE A 134 2.30 -9.90 6.19
C ILE A 134 2.39 -8.39 5.93
N ALA A 135 3.49 -7.98 5.32
CA ALA A 135 3.75 -6.59 4.98
C ALA A 135 3.72 -6.43 3.45
N LEU A 136 2.99 -5.42 2.97
CA LEU A 136 2.93 -5.06 1.57
C LEU A 136 3.54 -3.66 1.37
N ALA A 137 4.30 -3.49 0.29
CA ALA A 137 4.82 -2.19 -0.14
C ALA A 137 4.68 -2.03 -1.65
N ALA A 138 4.12 -0.91 -2.09
CA ALA A 138 4.10 -0.52 -3.49
C ALA A 138 5.00 0.70 -3.69
N THR A 139 5.91 0.66 -4.67
CA THR A 139 6.80 1.79 -5.00
C THR A 139 6.74 2.09 -6.50
N PRO A 140 6.94 3.35 -6.93
CA PRO A 140 7.07 3.68 -8.34
C PRO A 140 8.27 2.97 -9.00
N GLY A 141 8.12 2.65 -10.28
CA GLY A 141 9.15 2.03 -11.09
C GLY A 141 9.28 0.52 -10.92
N GLY A 142 10.45 0.00 -11.30
CA GLY A 142 10.80 -1.40 -11.15
C GLY A 142 11.10 -1.78 -9.70
N CYS A 143 11.32 -3.07 -9.46
CA CYS A 143 11.59 -3.54 -8.10
C CYS A 143 13.04 -3.42 -7.63
N ASP A 144 13.93 -3.00 -8.53
CA ASP A 144 15.33 -2.72 -8.24
C ASP A 144 15.59 -1.21 -8.09
N SER A 145 14.61 -0.36 -8.44
CA SER A 145 14.64 1.06 -8.07
C SER A 145 14.34 1.18 -6.58
N GLY A 146 15.37 1.45 -5.79
CA GLY A 146 15.20 1.93 -4.42
C GLY A 146 14.49 3.29 -4.43
N GLY A 147 13.81 3.63 -3.33
CA GLY A 147 13.13 4.91 -3.22
C GLY A 147 12.51 5.13 -1.85
N SER A 148 12.19 6.39 -1.57
CA SER A 148 11.46 6.84 -0.37
C SER A 148 9.98 7.07 -0.63
N LYS A 149 9.51 6.97 -1.88
CA LYS A 149 8.09 7.15 -2.24
C LYS A 149 7.36 5.81 -2.27
N PHE A 150 6.24 5.72 -1.56
CA PHE A 150 5.39 4.53 -1.48
C PHE A 150 3.98 4.89 -1.92
N TYR A 151 3.32 4.02 -2.71
CA TYR A 151 1.88 4.12 -2.92
C TYR A 151 1.15 3.52 -1.74
N LEU A 152 0.10 4.20 -1.26
CA LEU A 152 -0.76 3.64 -0.24
C LEU A 152 -1.59 2.50 -0.82
N LEU A 153 -1.47 1.33 -0.20
CA LEU A 153 -2.19 0.11 -0.56
C LEU A 153 -3.47 -0.04 0.27
N SER A 154 -4.58 -0.40 -0.35
CA SER A 154 -5.84 -0.72 0.34
C SER A 154 -6.55 -1.95 -0.25
N ALA A 155 -7.72 -2.26 0.30
CA ALA A 155 -8.62 -3.29 -0.22
C ALA A 155 -9.67 -2.63 -1.14
N GLY A 156 -9.92 -3.21 -2.31
CA GLY A 156 -10.83 -2.63 -3.31
C GLY A 156 -12.31 -2.56 -2.91
N ASP A 157 -12.70 -3.16 -1.77
CA ASP A 157 -14.04 -3.08 -1.20
C ASP A 157 -14.18 -2.07 -0.05
N GLN A 158 -13.10 -1.38 0.32
CA GLN A 158 -13.09 -0.40 1.40
C GLN A 158 -13.02 1.03 0.84
N ALA A 159 -14.11 1.78 1.04
CA ALA A 159 -14.13 3.24 1.01
C ALA A 159 -14.03 3.74 2.46
N GLY A 160 -13.08 4.63 2.75
CA GLY A 160 -12.94 5.22 4.08
C GLY A 160 -11.52 5.63 4.45
N PRO A 161 -11.38 6.62 5.35
CA PRO A 161 -10.10 6.95 5.97
C PRO A 161 -9.65 5.75 6.79
N SER A 162 -8.69 5.00 6.26
CA SER A 162 -8.17 3.81 6.91
C SER A 162 -6.81 4.11 7.53
N GLN A 163 -6.61 3.57 8.73
CA GLN A 163 -5.37 3.71 9.47
C GLN A 163 -4.21 3.19 8.61
N VAL A 164 -3.16 4.00 8.47
CA VAL A 164 -1.96 3.61 7.73
C VAL A 164 -1.01 2.90 8.68
N VAL A 165 -0.48 1.79 8.21
CA VAL A 165 0.40 0.89 8.94
C VAL A 165 1.73 0.81 8.21
N ILE A 166 2.81 1.13 8.92
CA ILE A 166 4.18 1.03 8.43
C ILE A 166 4.88 -0.10 9.19
N TYR A 167 5.37 -1.08 8.44
CA TYR A 167 6.11 -2.23 8.96
C TYR A 167 7.60 -1.96 8.83
N LEU A 168 8.34 -2.12 9.93
CA LEU A 168 9.73 -1.69 10.03
C LEU A 168 10.66 -2.83 10.47
N ASN A 169 11.81 -2.92 9.82
CA ASN A 169 12.98 -3.58 10.37
C ASN A 169 13.81 -2.54 11.15
N SER A 170 13.84 -2.67 12.47
CA SER A 170 14.55 -1.73 13.34
C SER A 170 16.07 -1.81 13.20
N PHE A 171 16.60 -2.94 12.71
CA PHE A 171 18.01 -3.32 12.80
C PHE A 171 18.56 -3.29 14.24
N GLY A 172 17.74 -3.74 15.19
CA GLY A 172 18.09 -3.80 16.61
C GLY A 172 18.05 -2.46 17.33
N ALA A 173 17.21 -1.53 16.86
CA ALA A 173 16.89 -0.32 17.60
C ALA A 173 16.12 -0.68 18.88
N THR A 174 16.44 -0.01 19.98
CA THR A 174 15.73 -0.15 21.26
C THR A 174 14.43 0.62 21.27
N ASP A 175 14.37 1.73 20.52
CA ASP A 175 13.22 2.61 20.46
C ASP A 175 13.01 3.05 19.01
N VAL A 176 11.75 3.04 18.58
CA VAL A 176 11.35 3.46 17.23
C VAL A 176 10.16 4.38 17.37
N SER A 177 10.23 5.51 16.69
CA SER A 177 9.14 6.48 16.60
C SER A 177 9.02 6.96 15.16
N TYR A 178 7.87 7.54 14.84
CA TYR A 178 7.67 8.24 13.60
C TYR A 178 7.29 9.69 13.88
N LYS A 179 7.70 10.57 12.98
CA LYS A 179 7.31 11.97 12.95
C LYS A 179 6.45 12.22 11.73
N HIS A 180 5.30 12.81 11.95
CA HIS A 180 4.42 13.33 10.90
C HIS A 180 4.03 14.75 11.33
N ASP A 181 4.24 15.72 10.43
CA ASP A 181 4.19 17.16 10.74
C ASP A 181 5.06 17.55 11.95
N ALA A 182 4.45 18.11 12.99
CA ALA A 182 5.10 18.50 14.24
C ALA A 182 5.03 17.42 15.33
N THR A 183 4.35 16.30 15.06
CA THR A 183 4.03 15.29 16.06
C THR A 183 4.96 14.10 15.95
N ILE A 184 5.54 13.68 17.08
CA ILE A 184 6.34 12.46 17.19
C ILE A 184 5.53 11.44 17.99
N MET A 185 5.36 10.24 17.43
CA MET A 185 4.58 9.16 18.02
C MET A 185 5.41 7.87 18.08
N PRO A 186 5.28 7.08 19.15
CA PRO A 186 6.00 5.82 19.27
C PRO A 186 5.45 4.79 18.28
N CYS A 187 6.32 3.92 17.78
CA CYS A 187 5.94 2.70 17.09
C CYS A 187 5.87 1.54 18.08
N GLU A 188 5.00 0.56 17.81
CA GLU A 188 4.83 -0.62 18.65
C GLU A 188 5.88 -1.68 18.30
N TYR A 189 6.54 -2.22 19.34
CA TYR A 189 7.40 -3.38 19.21
C TYR A 189 6.57 -4.66 19.15
N ILE A 190 6.83 -5.51 18.16
CA ILE A 190 6.19 -6.82 18.07
C ILE A 190 6.93 -7.76 19.03
N SER A 191 6.27 -8.23 20.09
CA SER A 191 6.88 -9.13 21.08
C SER A 191 6.80 -10.61 20.72
N GLU A 192 5.91 -10.98 19.80
CA GLU A 192 5.57 -12.37 19.49
C GLU A 192 6.16 -12.85 18.15
N GLY A 193 6.31 -14.17 18.01
CA GLY A 193 6.71 -14.81 16.77
C GLY A 193 8.16 -14.57 16.32
N ARG A 194 8.47 -15.03 15.10
CA ARG A 194 9.75 -14.77 14.42
C ARG A 194 9.65 -13.42 13.69
N ARG A 195 10.67 -12.58 13.86
CA ARG A 195 10.67 -11.16 13.46
C ARG A 195 11.87 -10.83 12.59
N THR A 196 12.18 -11.73 11.66
CA THR A 196 13.37 -11.62 10.81
C THR A 196 13.23 -10.45 9.82
N THR A 197 12.04 -10.27 9.26
CA THR A 197 11.80 -9.24 8.24
C THR A 197 11.50 -7.90 8.87
N PHE A 198 10.59 -7.86 9.85
CA PHE A 198 10.19 -6.67 10.57
C PHE A 198 9.86 -6.99 12.03
N ASP A 199 10.06 -6.00 12.91
CA ASP A 199 9.93 -6.11 14.36
C ASP A 199 9.20 -4.92 15.01
N TYR A 200 8.87 -3.89 14.24
CA TYR A 200 8.05 -2.75 14.68
C TYR A 200 6.91 -2.43 13.71
N ILE A 201 5.84 -1.86 14.27
CA ILE A 201 4.68 -1.35 13.55
C ILE A 201 4.40 0.09 13.98
N CYS A 202 4.40 1.02 13.03
CA CYS A 202 3.92 2.37 13.27
C CYS A 202 2.50 2.48 12.72
N ARG A 203 1.55 2.93 13.55
CA ARG A 203 0.17 3.18 13.15
C ARG A 203 -0.05 4.68 13.11
N LEU A 204 -0.37 5.19 11.93
CA LEU A 204 -0.66 6.58 11.67
C LEU A 204 -2.17 6.75 11.69
N ASP A 205 -2.63 7.84 12.29
CA ASP A 205 -4.01 8.29 12.07
C ASP A 205 -4.27 8.43 10.56
N PRO A 206 -5.53 8.35 10.12
CA PRO A 206 -5.83 8.47 8.70
C PRO A 206 -5.23 9.76 8.14
N ILE A 207 -4.37 9.60 7.14
CA ILE A 207 -3.69 10.68 6.46
C ILE A 207 -4.41 10.97 5.14
N ASP A 208 -4.49 12.24 4.76
CA ASP A 208 -4.88 12.59 3.40
C ASP A 208 -3.71 12.28 2.46
N ALA A 209 -3.76 11.10 1.84
CA ALA A 209 -2.72 10.66 0.94
C ALA A 209 -2.61 11.55 -0.32
N ALA A 210 -3.61 12.39 -0.63
CA ALA A 210 -3.55 13.37 -1.72
C ALA A 210 -2.40 14.36 -1.54
N GLU A 211 -2.15 14.74 -0.30
CA GLU A 211 -1.11 15.71 0.04
C GLU A 211 0.30 15.10 -0.02
N SER A 212 0.40 13.80 -0.31
CA SER A 212 1.64 13.06 -0.34
C SER A 212 2.49 13.29 0.93
N PRO A 213 1.93 13.01 2.12
CA PRO A 213 2.57 13.37 3.38
C PRO A 213 3.94 12.73 3.55
N GLU A 214 4.84 13.49 4.15
CA GLU A 214 6.14 12.98 4.62
C GLU A 214 6.02 12.37 6.01
N VAL A 215 6.67 11.23 6.19
CA VAL A 215 6.79 10.53 7.46
C VAL A 215 8.25 10.22 7.70
N THR A 216 8.79 10.70 8.82
CA THR A 216 10.19 10.43 9.21
C THR A 216 10.22 9.36 10.28
N ILE A 217 10.88 8.24 10.00
CA ILE A 217 11.18 7.19 10.97
C ILE A 217 12.45 7.57 11.73
N ILE A 218 12.34 7.61 13.05
CA ILE A 218 13.41 7.90 13.99
C ILE A 218 13.67 6.63 14.79
N ARG A 219 14.94 6.24 14.88
CA ARG A 219 15.37 5.02 15.58
C ARG A 219 16.47 5.36 16.55
N GLU A 220 16.40 4.76 17.73
CA GLU A 220 17.42 4.89 18.76
C GLU A 220 17.94 3.51 19.14
N ARG A 221 19.24 3.40 19.41
CA ARG A 221 19.84 2.21 19.97
C ARG A 221 20.64 2.56 21.20
N PHE A 222 20.12 2.21 22.38
CA PHE A 222 20.75 2.48 23.68
C PHE A 222 21.12 3.96 23.90
N GLY A 223 20.18 4.89 23.70
CA GLY A 223 20.42 6.33 23.87
C GLY A 223 21.06 7.01 22.67
N ARG A 224 21.31 6.29 21.56
CA ARG A 224 21.99 6.83 20.37
C ARG A 224 21.09 6.82 19.15
N GLU A 225 20.80 8.01 18.64
CA GLU A 225 20.06 8.20 17.40
C GLU A 225 20.78 7.53 16.22
N GLN A 226 20.02 6.78 15.44
CA GLN A 226 20.43 6.20 14.16
C GLN A 226 19.99 7.13 13.02
N PRO A 227 20.58 7.02 11.81
CA PRO A 227 20.11 7.77 10.66
C PRO A 227 18.60 7.63 10.45
N SER A 228 17.90 8.76 10.48
CA SER A 228 16.47 8.84 10.23
C SER A 228 16.17 8.56 8.77
N ILE A 229 14.96 8.08 8.50
CA ILE A 229 14.50 7.77 7.13
C ILE A 229 13.20 8.50 6.90
N THR A 230 13.18 9.37 5.91
CA THR A 230 11.95 10.03 5.47
C THR A 230 11.38 9.29 4.27
N ILE A 231 10.08 9.00 4.34
CA ILE A 231 9.29 8.48 3.23
C ILE A 231 8.18 9.44 2.86
N THR A 232 7.74 9.34 1.61
CA THR A 232 6.55 10.02 1.09
C THR A 232 5.49 8.96 0.84
N ILE A 233 4.29 9.14 1.40
CA ILE A 233 3.17 8.22 1.18
C ILE A 233 2.25 8.88 0.15
N ALA A 234 2.22 8.35 -1.07
CA ALA A 234 1.41 8.85 -2.16
C ALA A 234 0.06 8.14 -2.24
N GLY A 235 -0.99 8.92 -2.35
CA GLY A 235 -2.31 8.50 -2.82
C GLY A 235 -3.07 9.70 -3.38
N THR A 236 -4.35 9.54 -3.64
CA THR A 236 -5.26 10.66 -3.91
C THR A 236 -6.22 10.78 -2.75
N ALA A 237 -6.85 11.95 -2.61
CA ALA A 237 -7.92 12.16 -1.66
C ALA A 237 -8.99 11.09 -1.91
N GLU A 238 -9.59 10.61 -0.84
CA GLU A 238 -10.79 9.81 -0.93
C GLU A 238 -11.79 10.55 -1.82
N VAL A 239 -12.25 9.90 -2.89
CA VAL A 239 -13.39 10.42 -3.64
C VAL A 239 -14.55 10.33 -2.67
N ASP A 240 -14.99 11.47 -2.13
CA ASP A 240 -16.23 11.58 -1.36
C ASP A 240 -17.31 10.86 -2.16
N VAL A 241 -17.66 9.64 -1.74
CA VAL A 241 -18.83 8.94 -2.26
C VAL A 241 -20.00 9.62 -1.55
N PRO A 242 -20.81 10.44 -2.24
CA PRO A 242 -21.94 11.07 -1.58
C PRO A 242 -22.86 9.98 -1.02
N GLN A 243 -23.08 10.03 0.29
CA GLN A 243 -24.03 9.16 1.01
C GLN A 243 -25.47 9.42 0.57
#